data_AF-A0A7W4DDL3-F1
#
_entry.id   AF-A0A7W4DDL3-F1
#
_cell.length_a   1.000
_cell.length_b   1.000
_cell.length_c   1.000
_cell.angle_alpha   90.00
_cell.angle_beta   90.00
_cell.angle_gamma   90.00
#
_symmetry.space_group_name_H-M   'P 1'
#
loop_
_entity.id
_entity.type
_entity.pdbx_description
1 polymer ?
#
loop_
_entity_poly.entity_id
_entity_poly.type
_entity_poly.pdbx_seq_one_letter_code
_entity_poly.pdbx_strand_id
1 'polypeptide(L)'
;MSRIETDSIGAIEVPSEAYWGAQTQRSLLNFAIGEQRMPLAVVHALALIKKAAARVNDRIGELPPEISRLIEQAADEVLAGQHDAQFPLVVWQTGSGTQSNMNVNEVIAGRANELAGNARGGKSPVHPNDHVNRAQSSNDSFPTAMHIAALQAVQHDLLPAIAELSGGLAEQAARHMDLVKTGRTHLMDATPITFGQELSAFVAQLDYAERAIRATLPAVCELAQGGTAVGTGLNAPHGFAEAMAAELAALAGLPFVPAPNKFAALSGHEPLTSLSGALKTLAVALMKIANDLRLLGSGPRAGFAEVRLPANEPGSSIMPGKVNPTQCEALSMLACQVLGNDATIAFAASQGHLQLNVFKPVIIHNLLQSIRLLADGCRNFNQHCIAGMEPDARQMAAHLERGLMLVTALNRHIGYDKAAEIAKKAYAEDLSLREAALQLGYLNNEQFDAWVRPQDMLESGQHG
;
A
#
# COMPACT_ATOMS: atom_id res chain seq x y z
N MET A 1 -25.36 -31.19 -10.16
CA MET A 1 -26.80 -31.20 -9.79
C MET A 1 -27.17 -29.79 -9.35
N SER A 2 -28.43 -29.37 -9.46
CA SER A 2 -28.90 -28.05 -9.02
C SER A 2 -30.03 -28.18 -7.99
N ARG A 3 -30.25 -27.12 -7.20
CA ARG A 3 -31.39 -26.93 -6.31
C ARG A 3 -32.11 -25.64 -6.68
N ILE A 4 -33.40 -25.56 -6.36
CA ILE A 4 -34.19 -24.35 -6.61
C ILE A 4 -34.12 -23.46 -5.36
N GLU A 5 -33.66 -22.22 -5.55
CA GLU A 5 -33.74 -21.15 -4.55
C GLU A 5 -34.70 -20.08 -5.03
N THR A 6 -35.21 -19.26 -4.11
CA THR A 6 -36.15 -18.18 -4.41
C THR A 6 -35.68 -16.85 -3.85
N ASP A 7 -36.01 -15.76 -4.53
CA ASP A 7 -36.01 -14.40 -4.00
C ASP A 7 -37.31 -13.69 -4.41
N SER A 8 -37.39 -12.38 -4.19
CA SER A 8 -38.57 -11.60 -4.57
C SER A 8 -38.83 -11.51 -6.08
N ILE A 9 -37.85 -11.87 -6.93
CA ILE A 9 -37.97 -11.87 -8.39
C ILE A 9 -38.46 -13.24 -8.90
N GLY A 10 -38.31 -14.29 -8.10
CA GLY A 10 -38.84 -15.63 -8.38
C GLY A 10 -37.82 -16.73 -8.14
N ALA A 11 -38.07 -17.90 -8.72
CA ALA A 11 -37.19 -19.06 -8.63
C ALA A 11 -35.94 -18.93 -9.53
N ILE A 12 -34.85 -19.58 -9.13
CA ILE A 12 -33.65 -19.77 -9.94
C ILE A 12 -32.92 -21.06 -9.52
N GLU A 13 -32.28 -21.73 -10.48
CA GLU A 13 -31.44 -22.89 -10.21
C GLU A 13 -30.06 -22.49 -9.69
N VAL A 14 -29.64 -23.10 -8.59
CA VAL A 14 -28.34 -22.89 -7.94
C VAL A 14 -27.61 -24.23 -7.84
N PRO A 15 -26.28 -24.30 -8.05
CA PRO A 15 -25.55 -25.56 -7.89
C PRO A 15 -25.75 -26.20 -6.51
N SER A 16 -25.93 -27.51 -6.45
CA SER A 16 -26.22 -28.24 -5.21
C SER A 16 -25.14 -28.11 -4.13
N GLU A 17 -23.90 -27.92 -4.56
CA GLU A 17 -22.71 -27.81 -3.72
C GLU A 17 -22.48 -26.39 -3.18
N ALA A 18 -23.16 -25.38 -3.72
CA ALA A 18 -23.01 -24.00 -3.31
C ALA A 18 -23.80 -23.70 -2.02
N TYR A 19 -23.22 -22.94 -1.10
CA TYR A 19 -23.98 -22.39 0.04
C TYR A 19 -24.75 -21.12 -0.32
N TRP A 20 -24.31 -20.37 -1.33
CA TRP A 20 -24.99 -19.14 -1.76
C TRP A 20 -26.38 -19.41 -2.33
N GLY A 21 -27.24 -18.40 -2.37
CA GLY A 21 -28.65 -18.52 -2.74
C GLY A 21 -29.00 -17.83 -4.07
N ALA A 22 -30.27 -17.47 -4.20
CA ALA A 22 -30.84 -16.91 -5.43
C ALA A 22 -30.17 -15.58 -5.84
N GLN A 23 -29.85 -14.69 -4.90
CA GLN A 23 -29.32 -13.36 -5.24
C GLN A 23 -27.89 -13.45 -5.75
N THR A 24 -27.06 -14.28 -5.12
CA THR A 24 -25.70 -14.54 -5.61
C THR A 24 -25.73 -15.18 -7.00
N GLN A 25 -26.60 -16.16 -7.21
CA GLN A 25 -26.74 -16.82 -8.50
C GLN A 25 -27.17 -15.85 -9.60
N ARG A 26 -28.14 -14.97 -9.33
CA ARG A 26 -28.52 -13.92 -10.28
C ARG A 26 -27.39 -12.94 -10.54
N SER A 27 -26.64 -12.55 -9.51
CA SER A 27 -25.51 -11.63 -9.66
C SER A 27 -24.42 -12.23 -10.55
N LEU A 28 -24.12 -13.53 -10.41
CA LEU A 28 -23.15 -14.22 -11.26
C LEU A 28 -23.53 -14.17 -12.74
N LEU A 29 -24.80 -14.36 -13.06
CA LEU A 29 -25.28 -14.34 -14.44
C LEU A 29 -25.34 -12.92 -15.02
N ASN A 30 -25.78 -11.95 -14.22
CA ASN A 30 -26.02 -10.58 -14.69
C ASN A 30 -24.77 -9.70 -14.74
N PHE A 31 -23.75 -10.01 -13.94
CA PHE A 31 -22.53 -9.22 -13.81
C PHE A 31 -21.29 -10.04 -14.21
N ALA A 32 -21.38 -10.73 -15.35
CA ALA A 32 -20.27 -11.49 -15.94
C ALA A 32 -19.25 -10.57 -16.66
N ILE A 33 -18.67 -9.65 -15.90
CA ILE A 33 -17.73 -8.62 -16.39
C ILE A 33 -16.37 -8.86 -15.75
N GLY A 34 -15.31 -8.93 -16.56
CA GLY A 34 -13.93 -9.04 -16.10
C GLY A 34 -13.63 -10.32 -15.30
N GLU A 35 -12.42 -10.39 -14.76
CA GLU A 35 -11.93 -11.53 -13.95
C GLU A 35 -11.69 -11.15 -12.49
N GLN A 36 -11.82 -9.87 -12.15
CA GLN A 36 -11.55 -9.35 -10.82
C GLN A 36 -12.68 -9.76 -9.87
N ARG A 37 -12.47 -10.83 -9.11
CA ARG A 37 -13.33 -11.22 -7.99
C ARG A 37 -13.29 -10.16 -6.88
N MET A 38 -14.38 -10.06 -6.13
CA MET A 38 -14.40 -9.27 -4.91
C MET A 38 -13.26 -9.73 -3.99
N PRO A 39 -12.40 -8.83 -3.47
CA PRO A 39 -11.30 -9.24 -2.61
C PRO A 39 -11.78 -10.02 -1.38
N LEU A 40 -11.13 -11.15 -1.09
CA LEU A 40 -11.49 -11.99 0.06
C LEU A 40 -11.40 -11.23 1.40
N ALA A 41 -10.49 -10.26 1.52
CA ALA A 41 -10.44 -9.40 2.71
C ALA A 41 -11.77 -8.65 2.96
N VAL A 42 -12.50 -8.24 1.90
CA VAL A 42 -13.83 -7.62 2.04
C VAL A 42 -14.87 -8.66 2.45
N VAL A 43 -14.79 -9.88 1.92
CA VAL A 43 -15.67 -10.99 2.28
C VAL A 43 -15.50 -11.37 3.76
N HIS A 44 -14.25 -11.55 4.21
CA HIS A 44 -13.92 -11.85 5.60
C HIS A 44 -14.34 -10.70 6.52
N ALA A 45 -14.14 -9.45 6.11
CA ALA A 45 -14.64 -8.29 6.88
C ALA A 45 -16.18 -8.26 6.97
N LEU A 46 -16.91 -8.61 5.91
CA LEU A 46 -18.36 -8.77 5.95
C LEU A 46 -18.77 -9.91 6.90
N ALA A 47 -18.09 -11.05 6.87
CA ALA A 47 -18.35 -12.17 7.78
C ALA A 47 -18.10 -11.77 9.25
N LEU A 48 -17.05 -10.99 9.52
CA LEU A 48 -16.76 -10.42 10.84
C LEU A 48 -17.91 -9.51 11.32
N ILE A 49 -18.45 -8.67 10.42
CA ILE A 49 -19.63 -7.84 10.71
C ILE A 49 -20.84 -8.72 11.03
N LYS A 50 -21.08 -9.81 10.29
CA LYS A 50 -22.21 -10.71 10.57
C LYS A 50 -22.07 -11.42 11.91
N LYS A 51 -20.85 -11.86 12.27
CA LYS A 51 -20.55 -12.40 13.60
C LYS A 51 -20.82 -11.37 14.70
N ALA A 52 -20.29 -10.16 14.56
CA ALA A 52 -20.51 -9.09 15.53
C ALA A 52 -22.01 -8.75 15.67
N ALA A 53 -22.72 -8.64 14.55
CA ALA A 53 -24.14 -8.34 14.54
C ALA A 53 -25.00 -9.43 15.18
N ALA A 54 -24.67 -10.71 14.97
CA ALA A 54 -25.37 -11.82 15.64
C ALA A 54 -25.23 -11.71 17.17
N ARG A 55 -24.01 -11.52 17.67
CA ARG A 55 -23.74 -11.35 19.10
C ARG A 55 -24.40 -10.12 19.70
N VAL A 56 -24.38 -8.98 18.99
CA VAL A 56 -25.03 -7.76 19.44
C VAL A 56 -26.55 -7.93 19.48
N ASN A 57 -27.15 -8.49 18.42
CA ASN A 57 -28.60 -8.70 18.37
C ASN A 57 -29.09 -9.73 19.41
N ASP A 58 -28.30 -10.76 19.71
CA ASP A 58 -28.58 -11.70 20.80
C ASP A 58 -28.61 -10.99 22.16
N ARG A 59 -27.55 -10.21 22.48
CA ARG A 59 -27.47 -9.46 23.75
C ARG A 59 -28.62 -8.48 23.98
N ILE A 60 -29.19 -7.92 22.92
CA ILE A 60 -30.31 -6.97 23.00
C ILE A 60 -31.67 -7.64 22.78
N GLY A 61 -31.72 -8.96 22.62
CA GLY A 61 -32.96 -9.73 22.48
C GLY A 61 -33.64 -9.67 21.11
N GLU A 62 -32.96 -9.16 20.09
CA GLU A 62 -33.46 -9.05 18.71
C GLU A 62 -33.24 -10.33 17.88
N LEU A 63 -32.38 -11.23 18.35
CA LEU A 63 -32.08 -12.51 17.71
C LEU A 63 -32.09 -13.64 18.74
N PRO A 64 -32.76 -14.79 18.48
CA PRO A 64 -32.73 -15.92 19.40
C PRO A 64 -31.30 -16.47 19.60
N PRO A 65 -30.91 -16.86 20.83
CA PRO A 65 -29.54 -17.31 21.13
C PRO A 65 -29.06 -18.50 20.28
N GLU A 66 -29.96 -19.43 19.95
CA GLU A 66 -29.65 -20.57 19.09
C GLU A 66 -29.34 -20.17 17.64
N ILE A 67 -30.07 -19.19 17.11
CA ILE A 67 -29.83 -18.65 15.77
C ILE A 67 -28.52 -17.87 15.74
N SER A 68 -28.28 -17.05 16.77
CA SER A 68 -27.03 -16.31 16.95
C SER A 68 -25.81 -17.23 16.93
N ARG A 69 -25.86 -18.33 17.70
CA ARG A 69 -24.77 -19.32 17.78
C ARG A 69 -24.49 -19.99 16.43
N LEU A 70 -25.52 -20.36 15.67
CA LEU A 70 -25.35 -20.96 14.35
C LEU A 70 -24.71 -19.99 13.35
N ILE A 71 -25.12 -18.72 13.38
CA ILE A 71 -24.55 -17.65 12.54
C ILE A 71 -23.08 -17.43 12.91
N GLU A 72 -22.77 -17.34 14.21
CA GLU A 72 -21.40 -17.16 14.69
C GLU A 72 -20.49 -18.31 14.24
N GLN A 73 -20.93 -19.57 14.40
CA GLN A 73 -20.15 -20.73 13.97
C GLN A 73 -19.90 -20.72 12.46
N ALA A 74 -20.92 -20.43 11.65
CA ALA A 74 -20.78 -20.33 10.20
C ALA A 74 -19.86 -19.17 9.78
N ALA A 75 -19.95 -18.02 10.45
CA ALA A 75 -19.07 -16.88 10.21
C ALA A 75 -17.61 -17.19 10.57
N ASP A 76 -17.36 -17.95 11.63
CA ASP A 76 -16.02 -18.39 12.01
C ASP A 76 -15.37 -19.30 10.96
N GLU A 77 -16.14 -20.20 10.35
CA GLU A 77 -15.63 -21.03 9.25
C GLU A 77 -15.27 -20.18 8.02
N VAL A 78 -16.05 -19.13 7.72
CA VAL A 78 -15.73 -18.17 6.64
C VAL A 78 -14.47 -17.37 6.97
N LEU A 79 -14.35 -16.85 8.20
CA LEU A 79 -13.18 -16.11 8.67
C LEU A 79 -11.90 -16.97 8.68
N ALA A 80 -12.04 -18.28 8.87
CA ALA A 80 -10.94 -19.25 8.78
C ALA A 80 -10.59 -19.67 7.34
N GLY A 81 -11.23 -19.09 6.32
CA GLY A 81 -10.96 -19.37 4.91
C GLY A 81 -11.52 -20.70 4.39
N GLN A 82 -12.37 -21.39 5.16
CA GLN A 82 -12.87 -22.73 4.80
C GLN A 82 -13.85 -22.69 3.63
N HIS A 83 -14.42 -21.52 3.33
CA HIS A 83 -15.48 -21.32 2.34
C HIS A 83 -15.14 -20.27 1.28
N ASP A 84 -13.88 -19.91 1.07
CA ASP A 84 -13.49 -18.84 0.13
C ASP A 84 -14.01 -19.05 -1.31
N ALA A 85 -14.15 -20.30 -1.74
CA ALA A 85 -14.72 -20.65 -3.03
C ALA A 85 -16.23 -20.31 -3.18
N GLN A 86 -16.92 -19.99 -2.08
CA GLN A 86 -18.35 -19.69 -2.03
C GLN A 86 -18.67 -18.22 -2.30
N PHE A 87 -17.65 -17.42 -2.64
CA PHE A 87 -17.77 -16.00 -2.92
C PHE A 87 -17.31 -15.68 -4.36
N PRO A 88 -18.10 -16.10 -5.37
CA PRO A 88 -17.67 -16.06 -6.76
C PRO A 88 -17.87 -14.69 -7.44
N LEU A 89 -18.46 -13.71 -6.73
CA LEU A 89 -18.86 -12.44 -7.32
C LEU A 89 -17.66 -11.54 -7.69
N VAL A 90 -17.86 -10.74 -8.74
CA VAL A 90 -16.86 -9.81 -9.27
C VAL A 90 -16.94 -8.44 -8.59
N VAL A 91 -15.87 -7.65 -8.73
CA VAL A 91 -15.83 -6.23 -8.34
C VAL A 91 -16.88 -5.42 -9.11
N TRP A 92 -17.08 -5.73 -10.39
CA TRP A 92 -17.94 -5.02 -11.33
C TRP A 92 -19.41 -5.39 -11.17
N GLN A 93 -19.92 -5.17 -9.97
CA GLN A 93 -21.25 -5.53 -9.53
C GLN A 93 -22.06 -4.27 -9.19
N THR A 94 -23.20 -4.40 -8.49
CA THR A 94 -23.91 -3.23 -7.95
C THR A 94 -22.98 -2.33 -7.13
N GLY A 95 -23.07 -1.04 -7.40
CA GLY A 95 -22.15 -0.04 -6.88
C GLY A 95 -22.16 0.16 -5.35
N SER A 96 -23.22 -0.28 -4.68
CA SER A 96 -23.30 -0.28 -3.21
C SER A 96 -22.58 -1.47 -2.56
N GLY A 97 -22.24 -2.51 -3.33
CA GLY A 97 -21.75 -3.77 -2.79
C GLY A 97 -22.84 -4.70 -2.24
N THR A 98 -24.13 -4.41 -2.51
CA THR A 98 -25.26 -5.23 -2.02
C THR A 98 -25.15 -6.70 -2.38
N GLN A 99 -24.66 -7.03 -3.57
CA GLN A 99 -24.56 -8.44 -3.99
C GLN A 99 -23.53 -9.21 -3.18
N SER A 100 -22.37 -8.63 -2.86
CA SER A 100 -21.41 -9.27 -1.93
C SER A 100 -21.94 -9.34 -0.50
N ASN A 101 -22.64 -8.32 -0.01
CA ASN A 101 -23.29 -8.38 1.31
C ASN A 101 -24.31 -9.54 1.35
N MET A 102 -25.16 -9.66 0.34
CA MET A 102 -26.12 -10.75 0.24
C MET A 102 -25.47 -12.12 0.00
N ASN A 103 -24.35 -12.19 -0.72
CA ASN A 103 -23.60 -13.43 -0.89
C ASN A 103 -23.07 -13.93 0.46
N VAL A 104 -22.53 -13.05 1.30
CA VAL A 104 -22.13 -13.41 2.67
C VAL A 104 -23.33 -13.82 3.51
N ASN A 105 -24.44 -13.08 3.44
CA ASN A 105 -25.68 -13.46 4.15
C ASN A 105 -26.19 -14.84 3.75
N GLU A 106 -26.23 -15.13 2.45
CA GLU A 106 -26.71 -16.40 1.91
C GLU A 106 -25.78 -17.56 2.26
N VAL A 107 -24.45 -17.38 2.16
CA VAL A 107 -23.48 -18.42 2.52
C VAL A 107 -23.54 -18.73 4.02
N ILE A 108 -23.56 -17.71 4.87
CA ILE A 108 -23.67 -17.89 6.33
C ILE A 108 -24.99 -18.55 6.69
N ALA A 109 -26.12 -18.10 6.13
CA ALA A 109 -27.42 -18.72 6.38
C ALA A 109 -27.45 -20.18 5.89
N GLY A 110 -26.97 -20.44 4.67
CA GLY A 110 -26.93 -21.77 4.09
C GLY A 110 -26.07 -22.74 4.89
N ARG A 111 -24.93 -22.27 5.42
CA ARG A 111 -24.07 -23.07 6.29
C ARG A 111 -24.67 -23.26 7.69
N ALA A 112 -25.26 -22.22 8.26
CA ALA A 112 -25.97 -22.30 9.55
C ALA A 112 -27.16 -23.27 9.50
N ASN A 113 -27.88 -23.33 8.38
CA ASN A 113 -28.97 -24.28 8.18
C ASN A 113 -28.45 -25.73 8.08
N GLU A 114 -27.34 -25.95 7.39
CA GLU A 114 -26.69 -27.27 7.34
C GLU A 114 -26.20 -27.72 8.73
N LEU A 115 -25.63 -26.80 9.52
CA LEU A 115 -25.26 -27.03 10.92
C LEU A 115 -26.46 -27.39 11.81
N ALA A 116 -27.65 -26.86 11.50
CA ALA A 116 -28.91 -27.18 12.17
C ALA A 116 -29.53 -28.52 11.71
N GLY A 117 -28.88 -29.26 10.81
CA GLY A 117 -29.34 -30.54 10.29
C GLY A 117 -30.23 -30.47 9.04
N ASN A 118 -30.37 -29.29 8.43
CA ASN A 118 -31.10 -29.13 7.17
C ASN A 118 -30.19 -29.34 5.95
N ALA A 119 -30.78 -29.37 4.75
CA ALA A 119 -30.01 -29.41 3.51
C ALA A 119 -29.23 -28.11 3.28
N ARG A 120 -28.15 -28.19 2.50
CA ARG A 120 -27.31 -27.05 2.11
C ARG A 120 -28.15 -25.93 1.46
N GLY A 121 -27.95 -24.70 1.94
CA GLY A 121 -28.68 -23.52 1.46
C GLY A 121 -29.97 -23.27 2.24
N GLY A 122 -31.00 -22.78 1.54
CA GLY A 122 -32.31 -22.51 2.15
C GLY A 122 -32.33 -21.31 3.10
N LYS A 123 -33.47 -21.15 3.79
CA LYS A 123 -33.79 -19.97 4.59
C LYS A 123 -34.37 -20.29 5.97
N SER A 124 -34.20 -21.52 6.44
CA SER A 124 -34.75 -22.00 7.71
C SER A 124 -33.80 -23.03 8.36
N PRO A 125 -33.54 -22.92 9.67
CA PRO A 125 -34.08 -21.92 10.61
C PRO A 125 -33.44 -20.52 10.48
N VAL A 126 -32.32 -20.38 9.75
CA VAL A 126 -31.62 -19.12 9.56
C VAL A 126 -31.99 -18.49 8.21
N HIS A 127 -32.60 -17.30 8.25
CA HIS A 127 -32.96 -16.53 7.08
C HIS A 127 -31.88 -15.47 6.78
N PRO A 128 -31.42 -15.32 5.51
CA PRO A 128 -30.31 -14.42 5.18
C PRO A 128 -30.61 -12.93 5.46
N ASN A 129 -31.87 -12.49 5.33
CA ASN A 129 -32.24 -11.11 5.61
C ASN A 129 -32.63 -10.92 7.08
N ASP A 130 -33.69 -11.60 7.51
CA ASP A 130 -34.31 -11.45 8.82
C ASP A 130 -33.40 -11.83 10.00
N HIS A 131 -32.42 -12.73 9.81
CA HIS A 131 -31.51 -13.17 10.87
C HIS A 131 -30.07 -12.68 10.62
N VAL A 132 -29.43 -13.07 9.50
CA VAL A 132 -28.02 -12.73 9.25
C VAL A 132 -27.81 -11.23 9.02
N ASN A 133 -28.77 -10.58 8.34
CA ASN A 133 -28.74 -9.15 8.05
C ASN A 133 -29.63 -8.31 9.00
N ARG A 134 -30.02 -8.86 10.17
CA ARG A 134 -30.84 -8.16 11.17
C ARG A 134 -30.16 -6.84 11.58
N ALA A 135 -30.94 -5.75 11.61
CA ALA A 135 -30.50 -4.40 11.95
C ALA A 135 -29.40 -3.80 11.03
N GLN A 136 -29.21 -4.36 9.84
CA GLN A 136 -28.15 -3.96 8.91
C GLN A 136 -28.71 -3.59 7.53
N SER A 137 -27.93 -2.81 6.78
CA SER A 137 -28.12 -2.56 5.36
C SER A 137 -26.83 -2.89 4.61
N SER A 138 -26.92 -3.20 3.32
CA SER A 138 -25.71 -3.21 2.49
C SER A 138 -25.02 -1.84 2.49
N ASN A 139 -25.82 -0.77 2.58
CA ASN A 139 -25.32 0.59 2.50
C ASN A 139 -24.41 0.95 3.66
N ASP A 140 -24.61 0.39 4.87
CA ASP A 140 -23.74 0.60 6.03
C ASP A 140 -22.78 -0.58 6.31
N SER A 141 -23.14 -1.81 5.93
CA SER A 141 -22.27 -3.00 6.11
C SER A 141 -21.10 -3.01 5.13
N PHE A 142 -21.32 -2.71 3.85
CA PHE A 142 -20.25 -2.72 2.85
C PHE A 142 -19.17 -1.66 3.11
N PRO A 143 -19.48 -0.36 3.35
CA PRO A 143 -18.44 0.61 3.72
C PRO A 143 -17.74 0.25 5.04
N THR A 144 -18.44 -0.33 6.01
CA THR A 144 -17.81 -0.86 7.23
C THR A 144 -16.79 -1.94 6.88
N ALA A 145 -17.13 -2.87 5.99
CA ALA A 145 -16.20 -3.91 5.53
C ALA A 145 -14.99 -3.34 4.77
N MET A 146 -15.19 -2.29 3.96
CA MET A 146 -14.09 -1.59 3.27
C MET A 146 -13.08 -1.02 4.27
N HIS A 147 -13.56 -0.37 5.33
CA HIS A 147 -12.73 0.22 6.36
C HIS A 147 -11.98 -0.83 7.19
N ILE A 148 -12.65 -1.92 7.58
CA ILE A 148 -12.02 -3.04 8.29
C ILE A 148 -10.91 -3.66 7.42
N ALA A 149 -11.21 -4.02 6.18
CA ALA A 149 -10.27 -4.66 5.28
C ALA A 149 -9.05 -3.77 4.99
N ALA A 150 -9.27 -2.47 4.74
CA ALA A 150 -8.18 -1.52 4.51
C ALA A 150 -7.31 -1.35 5.76
N LEU A 151 -7.91 -1.20 6.94
CA LEU A 151 -7.15 -1.02 8.18
C LEU A 151 -6.32 -2.26 8.53
N GLN A 152 -6.89 -3.45 8.40
CA GLN A 152 -6.17 -4.71 8.61
C GLN A 152 -4.98 -4.84 7.65
N ALA A 153 -5.19 -4.60 6.35
CA ALA A 153 -4.13 -4.68 5.36
C ALA A 153 -3.01 -3.65 5.62
N VAL A 154 -3.36 -2.43 6.07
CA VAL A 154 -2.34 -1.44 6.44
C VAL A 154 -1.56 -1.85 7.69
N GLN A 155 -2.24 -2.28 8.76
CA GLN A 155 -1.58 -2.60 10.03
C GLN A 155 -0.76 -3.88 9.97
N HIS A 156 -1.27 -4.91 9.31
CA HIS A 156 -0.66 -6.24 9.35
C HIS A 156 0.29 -6.49 8.18
N ASP A 157 0.07 -5.84 7.03
CA ASP A 157 0.91 -6.09 5.84
C ASP A 157 1.83 -4.92 5.51
N LEU A 158 1.28 -3.71 5.37
CA LEU A 158 2.02 -2.58 4.80
C LEU A 158 2.98 -1.91 5.77
N LEU A 159 2.51 -1.54 6.97
CA LEU A 159 3.38 -0.88 7.96
C LEU A 159 4.59 -1.75 8.35
N PRO A 160 4.44 -3.08 8.58
CA PRO A 160 5.59 -3.96 8.78
C PRO A 160 6.54 -3.99 7.58
N ALA A 161 6.00 -4.06 6.35
CA ALA A 161 6.84 -4.06 5.14
C ALA A 161 7.65 -2.77 4.95
N ILE A 162 7.06 -1.61 5.26
CA ILE A 162 7.77 -0.32 5.25
C ILE A 162 8.89 -0.35 6.29
N ALA A 163 8.61 -0.84 7.51
CA ALA A 163 9.59 -0.94 8.57
C ALA A 163 10.76 -1.88 8.20
N GLU A 164 10.49 -3.01 7.55
CA GLU A 164 11.52 -3.93 7.05
C GLU A 164 12.44 -3.26 6.02
N LEU A 165 11.87 -2.60 5.00
CA LEU A 165 12.66 -1.89 3.99
C LEU A 165 13.44 -0.70 4.57
N SER A 166 12.79 0.09 5.43
CA SER A 166 13.43 1.23 6.11
C SER A 166 14.58 0.75 6.98
N GLY A 167 14.40 -0.34 7.73
CA GLY A 167 15.44 -0.96 8.55
C GLY A 167 16.64 -1.44 7.72
N GLY A 168 16.40 -2.13 6.60
CA GLY A 168 17.47 -2.58 5.71
C GLY A 168 18.25 -1.43 5.08
N LEU A 169 17.57 -0.37 4.65
CA LEU A 169 18.20 0.85 4.15
C LEU A 169 18.99 1.58 5.23
N ALA A 170 18.46 1.65 6.46
CA ALA A 170 19.13 2.29 7.59
C ALA A 170 20.41 1.54 7.98
N GLU A 171 20.40 0.20 7.95
CA GLU A 171 21.61 -0.60 8.17
C GLU A 171 22.67 -0.32 7.11
N GLN A 172 22.29 -0.30 5.84
CA GLN A 172 23.20 0.03 4.74
C GLN A 172 23.72 1.48 4.85
N ALA A 173 22.87 2.41 5.22
CA ALA A 173 23.24 3.80 5.43
C ALA A 173 24.30 3.94 6.54
N ALA A 174 24.10 3.29 7.68
CA ALA A 174 25.04 3.30 8.79
C ALA A 174 26.38 2.64 8.41
N ARG A 175 26.33 1.49 7.72
CA ARG A 175 27.52 0.76 7.27
C ARG A 175 28.39 1.57 6.31
N HIS A 176 27.78 2.45 5.53
CA HIS A 176 28.45 3.22 4.47
C HIS A 176 28.49 4.73 4.75
N MET A 177 28.32 5.15 6.01
CA MET A 177 28.30 6.56 6.40
C MET A 177 29.59 7.30 6.07
N ASP A 178 30.74 6.62 6.08
CA ASP A 178 32.04 7.23 5.78
C ASP A 178 32.47 7.05 4.32
N LEU A 179 31.67 6.39 3.48
CA LEU A 179 32.03 6.11 2.09
C LEU A 179 31.74 7.33 1.21
N VAL A 180 32.76 8.15 0.96
CA VAL A 180 32.65 9.37 0.15
C VAL A 180 32.47 9.04 -1.34
N LYS A 181 31.55 9.74 -1.98
CA LYS A 181 31.27 9.70 -3.42
C LYS A 181 30.97 11.10 -3.96
N THR A 182 30.91 11.23 -5.28
CA THR A 182 30.42 12.46 -5.91
C THR A 182 28.90 12.53 -5.81
N GLY A 183 28.36 13.66 -5.33
CA GLY A 183 26.94 13.96 -5.47
C GLY A 183 26.61 14.32 -6.91
N ARG A 184 25.32 14.22 -7.29
CA ARG A 184 24.86 14.66 -8.62
C ARG A 184 23.58 15.45 -8.53
N THR A 185 23.57 16.61 -9.18
CA THR A 185 22.37 17.43 -9.39
C THR A 185 22.22 17.67 -10.89
N HIS A 186 21.00 17.58 -11.41
CA HIS A 186 20.74 17.65 -12.87
C HIS A 186 21.51 16.60 -13.69
N LEU A 187 21.87 15.45 -13.08
CA LEU A 187 22.76 14.41 -13.62
C LEU A 187 24.21 14.86 -13.90
N MET A 188 24.58 16.07 -13.47
CA MET A 188 25.95 16.58 -13.55
C MET A 188 26.69 16.30 -12.24
N ASP A 189 28.02 16.17 -12.32
CA ASP A 189 28.87 16.06 -11.13
C ASP A 189 28.65 17.27 -10.21
N ALA A 190 28.61 17.04 -8.89
CA ALA A 190 28.41 18.04 -7.87
C ALA A 190 29.44 17.89 -6.74
N THR A 191 29.18 18.50 -5.58
CA THR A 191 30.03 18.38 -4.40
C THR A 191 29.98 16.98 -3.78
N PRO A 192 30.97 16.59 -2.96
CA PRO A 192 30.99 15.30 -2.30
C PRO A 192 29.78 15.10 -1.37
N ILE A 193 29.35 13.84 -1.27
CA ILE A 193 28.45 13.33 -0.23
C ILE A 193 28.98 11.97 0.21
N THR A 194 28.45 11.40 1.28
CA THR A 194 28.68 9.97 1.57
C THR A 194 27.55 9.10 1.02
N PHE A 195 27.85 7.85 0.69
CA PHE A 195 26.83 6.90 0.27
C PHE A 195 25.82 6.65 1.40
N GLY A 196 26.27 6.64 2.66
CA GLY A 196 25.37 6.57 3.80
C GLY A 196 24.44 7.79 3.93
N GLN A 197 24.91 9.00 3.65
CA GLN A 197 24.05 10.19 3.58
C GLN A 197 22.99 10.03 2.47
N GLU A 198 23.38 9.55 1.29
CA GLU A 198 22.46 9.30 0.17
C GLU A 198 21.36 8.29 0.54
N LEU A 199 21.74 7.16 1.17
CA LEU A 199 20.79 6.15 1.65
C LEU A 199 19.92 6.66 2.81
N SER A 200 20.45 7.50 3.71
CA SER A 200 19.67 8.08 4.80
C SER A 200 18.53 8.98 4.29
N ALA A 201 18.68 9.59 3.11
CA ALA A 201 17.61 10.34 2.48
C ALA A 201 16.45 9.43 2.07
N PHE A 202 16.73 8.20 1.62
CA PHE A 202 15.69 7.21 1.31
C PHE A 202 14.92 6.79 2.56
N VAL A 203 15.63 6.54 3.67
CA VAL A 203 15.01 6.26 4.98
C VAL A 203 14.06 7.40 5.37
N ALA A 204 14.53 8.65 5.32
CA ALA A 204 13.69 9.80 5.64
C ALA A 204 12.45 9.91 4.74
N GLN A 205 12.55 9.61 3.44
CA GLN A 205 11.41 9.58 2.53
C GLN A 205 10.37 8.52 2.91
N LEU A 206 10.80 7.33 3.34
CA LEU A 206 9.92 6.30 3.86
C LEU A 206 9.25 6.74 5.18
N ASP A 207 9.98 7.40 6.08
CA ASP A 207 9.42 7.92 7.34
C ASP A 207 8.37 9.02 7.11
N TYR A 208 8.55 9.89 6.11
CA TYR A 208 7.52 10.85 5.72
C TYR A 208 6.26 10.14 5.21
N ALA A 209 6.41 9.12 4.36
CA ALA A 209 5.29 8.35 3.83
C ALA A 209 4.56 7.56 4.92
N GLU A 210 5.28 6.89 5.83
CA GLU A 210 4.70 6.16 6.95
C GLU A 210 3.88 7.08 7.85
N ARG A 211 4.42 8.26 8.21
CA ARG A 211 3.68 9.25 9.00
C ARG A 211 2.41 9.71 8.31
N ALA A 212 2.46 9.94 6.99
CA ALA A 212 1.28 10.32 6.23
C ALA A 212 0.21 9.21 6.27
N ILE A 213 0.60 7.94 6.12
CA ILE A 213 -0.32 6.79 6.22
C ILE A 213 -0.94 6.74 7.62
N ARG A 214 -0.12 6.76 8.67
CA ARG A 214 -0.58 6.71 10.07
C ARG A 214 -1.55 7.83 10.42
N ALA A 215 -1.32 9.04 9.89
CA ALA A 215 -2.19 10.19 10.11
C ALA A 215 -3.62 10.00 9.57
N THR A 216 -3.82 9.11 8.58
CA THR A 216 -5.16 8.82 8.02
C THR A 216 -5.94 7.79 8.83
N LEU A 217 -5.26 6.94 9.61
CA LEU A 217 -5.87 5.79 10.26
C LEU A 217 -7.02 6.13 11.23
N PRO A 218 -6.97 7.21 12.03
CA PRO A 218 -8.08 7.56 12.91
C PRO A 218 -9.42 7.69 12.16
N ALA A 219 -9.44 8.33 10.99
CA ALA A 219 -10.64 8.47 10.18
C ALA A 219 -11.05 7.15 9.50
N VAL A 220 -10.10 6.26 9.20
CA VAL A 220 -10.39 4.92 8.67
C VAL A 220 -11.04 4.04 9.74
N CYS A 221 -10.74 4.26 11.03
CA CYS A 221 -11.38 3.54 12.14
C CYS A 221 -12.86 3.90 12.35
N GLU A 222 -13.36 4.96 11.72
CA GLU A 222 -14.76 5.41 11.83
C GLU A 222 -15.68 4.56 10.95
N LEU A 223 -16.63 3.84 11.56
CA LEU A 223 -17.48 2.87 10.88
C LEU A 223 -18.89 3.42 10.58
N ALA A 224 -19.38 3.11 9.38
CA ALA A 224 -20.72 3.45 8.93
C ALA A 224 -21.82 2.61 9.61
N GLN A 225 -21.47 1.47 10.20
CA GLN A 225 -22.40 0.51 10.79
C GLN A 225 -23.42 1.17 11.74
N GLY A 226 -24.71 0.86 11.56
CA GLY A 226 -25.82 1.48 12.29
C GLY A 226 -26.43 2.68 11.55
N GLY A 227 -25.88 3.11 10.42
CA GLY A 227 -26.51 4.11 9.55
C GLY A 227 -27.68 3.55 8.72
N THR A 228 -27.76 2.23 8.58
CA THR A 228 -28.75 1.48 7.81
C THR A 228 -28.91 1.99 6.37
N ALA A 229 -30.12 2.33 5.92
CA ALA A 229 -30.40 2.60 4.51
C ALA A 229 -29.78 3.92 4.02
N VAL A 230 -29.94 5.00 4.79
CA VAL A 230 -29.64 6.38 4.36
C VAL A 230 -28.95 7.23 5.43
N GLY A 231 -28.57 6.64 6.56
CA GLY A 231 -27.83 7.30 7.64
C GLY A 231 -28.64 7.59 8.89
N THR A 232 -29.96 7.37 8.86
CA THR A 232 -30.87 7.66 9.99
C THR A 232 -30.87 6.59 11.07
N GLY A 233 -30.38 5.39 10.79
CA GLY A 233 -30.48 4.25 11.69
C GLY A 233 -31.87 3.62 11.77
N LEU A 234 -32.76 3.90 10.82
CA LEU A 234 -34.08 3.26 10.75
C LEU A 234 -33.92 1.73 10.75
N ASN A 235 -34.69 1.05 11.61
CA ASN A 235 -34.65 -0.39 11.88
C ASN A 235 -33.39 -0.91 12.59
N ALA A 236 -32.50 -0.04 13.08
CA ALA A 236 -31.48 -0.41 14.04
C ALA A 236 -31.94 -0.07 15.47
N PRO A 237 -31.75 -0.97 16.45
CA PRO A 237 -32.02 -0.67 17.85
C PRO A 237 -31.18 0.49 18.39
N HIS A 238 -31.68 1.17 19.43
CA HIS A 238 -30.93 2.22 20.10
C HIS A 238 -29.60 1.68 20.66
N GLY A 239 -28.49 2.38 20.41
CA GLY A 239 -27.15 1.96 20.84
C GLY A 239 -26.49 0.88 19.99
N PHE A 240 -27.12 0.46 18.87
CA PHE A 240 -26.59 -0.59 18.01
C PHE A 240 -25.25 -0.21 17.36
N ALA A 241 -25.07 1.05 16.95
CA ALA A 241 -23.83 1.50 16.31
C ALA A 241 -22.62 1.42 17.25
N GLU A 242 -22.79 1.87 18.50
CA GLU A 242 -21.78 1.83 19.55
C GLU A 242 -21.45 0.37 19.93
N ALA A 243 -22.48 -0.46 20.10
CA ALA A 243 -22.30 -1.88 20.42
C ALA A 243 -21.59 -2.64 19.28
N MET A 244 -21.90 -2.33 18.03
CA MET A 244 -21.23 -2.91 16.86
C MET A 244 -19.77 -2.49 16.78
N ALA A 245 -19.47 -1.21 16.94
CA ALA A 245 -18.08 -0.74 16.92
C ALA A 245 -17.25 -1.38 18.05
N ALA A 246 -17.80 -1.47 19.26
CA ALA A 246 -17.14 -2.12 20.40
C ALA A 246 -16.91 -3.62 20.16
N GLU A 247 -17.90 -4.35 19.64
CA GLU A 247 -17.76 -5.78 19.34
C GLU A 247 -16.74 -6.02 18.22
N LEU A 248 -16.78 -5.23 17.15
CA LEU A 248 -15.81 -5.30 16.06
C LEU A 248 -14.38 -4.96 16.54
N ALA A 249 -14.25 -3.96 17.41
CA ALA A 249 -12.96 -3.60 18.00
C ALA A 249 -12.39 -4.76 18.84
N ALA A 250 -13.23 -5.40 19.66
CA ALA A 250 -12.84 -6.54 20.47
C ALA A 250 -12.46 -7.77 19.62
N LEU A 251 -13.23 -8.06 18.56
CA LEU A 251 -12.98 -9.20 17.68
C LEU A 251 -11.73 -9.00 16.80
N ALA A 252 -11.51 -7.80 16.29
CA ALA A 252 -10.40 -7.50 15.38
C ALA A 252 -9.11 -7.07 16.09
N GLY A 253 -9.18 -6.65 17.35
CA GLY A 253 -8.06 -6.03 18.06
C GLY A 253 -7.70 -4.63 17.52
N LEU A 254 -8.66 -3.94 16.90
CA LEU A 254 -8.47 -2.64 16.23
C LEU A 254 -9.38 -1.57 16.83
N PRO A 255 -8.97 -0.29 16.91
CA PRO A 255 -9.68 0.75 17.64
C PRO A 255 -10.85 1.34 16.84
N PHE A 256 -11.80 0.50 16.43
CA PHE A 256 -12.98 0.94 15.68
C PHE A 256 -13.93 1.77 16.54
N VAL A 257 -14.50 2.81 15.94
CA VAL A 257 -15.47 3.72 16.55
C VAL A 257 -16.63 3.98 15.59
N PRO A 258 -17.84 4.31 16.08
CA PRO A 258 -18.91 4.71 15.18
C PRO A 258 -18.56 6.05 14.52
N ALA A 259 -18.71 6.14 13.20
CA ALA A 259 -18.58 7.41 12.49
C ALA A 259 -19.54 8.47 13.08
N PRO A 260 -19.06 9.68 13.39
CA PRO A 260 -19.85 10.74 14.03
C PRO A 260 -20.99 11.24 13.13
N ASN A 261 -20.83 11.14 11.81
CA ASN A 261 -21.86 11.46 10.83
C ASN A 261 -22.09 10.29 9.88
N LYS A 262 -23.21 9.58 10.08
CA LYS A 262 -23.59 8.42 9.27
C LYS A 262 -23.97 8.79 7.84
N PHE A 263 -24.50 9.98 7.61
CA PHE A 263 -24.83 10.43 6.25
C PHE A 263 -23.56 10.53 5.40
N ALA A 264 -22.53 11.20 5.93
CA ALA A 264 -21.23 11.32 5.27
C ALA A 264 -20.57 9.95 5.04
N ALA A 265 -20.60 9.06 6.03
CA ALA A 265 -20.03 7.71 5.94
C ALA A 265 -20.69 6.82 4.86
N LEU A 266 -21.91 7.16 4.41
CA LEU A 266 -22.60 6.46 3.33
C LEU A 266 -22.44 7.18 1.98
N SER A 267 -22.56 8.50 1.98
CA SER A 267 -22.55 9.34 0.78
C SER A 267 -21.14 9.61 0.23
N GLY A 268 -20.10 9.45 1.05
CA GLY A 268 -18.70 9.73 0.72
C GLY A 268 -17.74 8.64 1.20
N HIS A 269 -16.47 8.77 0.80
CA HIS A 269 -15.37 7.85 1.12
C HIS A 269 -14.04 8.59 1.35
N GLU A 270 -14.12 9.82 1.86
CA GLU A 270 -12.97 10.69 2.11
C GLU A 270 -11.88 10.03 2.95
N PRO A 271 -12.15 9.27 4.02
CA PRO A 271 -11.10 8.58 4.77
C PRO A 271 -10.27 7.63 3.90
N LEU A 272 -10.91 6.89 2.98
CA LEU A 272 -10.24 5.97 2.08
C LEU A 272 -9.53 6.69 0.93
N THR A 273 -10.07 7.81 0.46
CA THR A 273 -9.40 8.70 -0.51
C THR A 273 -8.15 9.34 0.09
N SER A 274 -8.21 9.80 1.33
CA SER A 274 -7.05 10.34 2.05
C SER A 274 -5.97 9.27 2.26
N LEU A 275 -6.37 8.04 2.63
CA LEU A 275 -5.45 6.91 2.71
C LEU A 275 -4.80 6.63 1.35
N SER A 276 -5.56 6.59 0.26
CA SER A 276 -5.03 6.46 -1.10
C SER A 276 -3.98 7.53 -1.43
N GLY A 277 -4.24 8.79 -1.07
CA GLY A 277 -3.29 9.88 -1.22
C GLY A 277 -1.99 9.68 -0.45
N ALA A 278 -2.05 9.10 0.76
CA ALA A 278 -0.88 8.74 1.54
C ALA A 278 -0.10 7.56 0.91
N LEU A 279 -0.80 6.56 0.37
CA LEU A 279 -0.18 5.44 -0.38
C LEU A 279 0.52 5.93 -1.65
N LYS A 280 -0.05 6.92 -2.35
CA LYS A 280 0.61 7.58 -3.47
C LYS A 280 1.94 8.21 -3.05
N THR A 281 1.99 8.88 -1.89
CA THR A 281 3.24 9.47 -1.37
C THR A 281 4.32 8.41 -1.19
N LEU A 282 3.97 7.23 -0.66
CA LEU A 282 4.89 6.10 -0.57
C LEU A 282 5.35 5.62 -1.96
N ALA A 283 4.43 5.45 -2.91
CA ALA A 283 4.77 5.03 -4.27
C ALA A 283 5.73 6.02 -4.97
N VAL A 284 5.58 7.33 -4.77
CA VAL A 284 6.50 8.35 -5.28
C VAL A 284 7.90 8.19 -4.67
N ALA A 285 8.00 7.93 -3.36
CA ALA A 285 9.29 7.67 -2.71
C ALA A 285 9.95 6.39 -3.26
N LEU A 286 9.20 5.30 -3.36
CA LEU A 286 9.69 4.01 -3.88
C LEU A 286 10.16 4.13 -5.34
N MET A 287 9.45 4.89 -6.17
CA MET A 287 9.87 5.18 -7.55
C MET A 287 11.24 5.86 -7.60
N LYS A 288 11.47 6.87 -6.74
CA LYS A 288 12.76 7.57 -6.65
C LYS A 288 13.87 6.61 -6.22
N ILE A 289 13.64 5.82 -5.17
CA ILE A 289 14.60 4.83 -4.66
C ILE A 289 14.99 3.83 -5.75
N ALA A 290 14.00 3.26 -6.45
CA ALA A 290 14.22 2.33 -7.55
C ALA A 290 15.04 2.96 -8.69
N ASN A 291 14.69 4.19 -9.07
CA ASN A 291 15.33 4.90 -10.17
C ASN A 291 16.79 5.28 -9.88
N ASP A 292 17.07 5.68 -8.64
CA ASP A 292 18.44 6.01 -8.22
C ASP A 292 19.29 4.74 -8.17
N LEU A 293 18.81 3.68 -7.53
CA LEU A 293 19.60 2.45 -7.39
C LEU A 293 19.88 1.77 -8.73
N ARG A 294 18.93 1.76 -9.68
CA ARG A 294 19.21 1.26 -11.04
C ARG A 294 20.21 2.14 -11.81
N LEU A 295 20.20 3.46 -11.57
CA LEU A 295 21.12 4.39 -12.23
C LEU A 295 22.53 4.23 -11.66
N LEU A 296 22.67 4.17 -10.33
CA LEU A 296 23.93 3.89 -9.65
C LEU A 296 24.48 2.50 -10.01
N GLY A 297 23.59 1.52 -10.22
CA GLY A 297 23.92 0.17 -10.69
C GLY A 297 24.09 0.00 -12.19
N SER A 298 23.99 1.07 -12.99
CA SER A 298 24.17 0.98 -14.45
C SER A 298 25.62 0.62 -14.80
N GLY A 299 25.84 -0.36 -15.66
CA GLY A 299 27.20 -0.84 -15.94
C GLY A 299 27.25 -2.21 -16.60
N PRO A 300 28.32 -3.01 -16.40
CA PRO A 300 29.42 -2.79 -15.44
C PRO A 300 30.57 -1.92 -15.96
N ARG A 301 30.57 -1.53 -17.25
CA ARG A 301 31.70 -0.79 -17.86
C ARG A 301 31.34 0.54 -18.51
N ALA A 302 30.06 0.75 -18.85
CA ALA A 302 29.60 1.89 -19.65
C ALA A 302 28.49 2.69 -18.95
N GLY A 303 28.40 2.58 -17.62
CA GLY A 303 27.48 3.32 -16.77
C GLY A 303 28.21 3.83 -15.52
N PHE A 304 27.47 4.18 -14.47
CA PHE A 304 28.10 4.64 -13.23
C PHE A 304 28.81 3.53 -12.46
N ALA A 305 28.21 2.33 -12.37
CA ALA A 305 28.76 1.17 -11.67
C ALA A 305 29.23 1.48 -10.24
N GLU A 306 28.59 2.45 -9.57
CA GLU A 306 28.90 2.82 -8.18
C GLU A 306 28.32 1.78 -7.20
N VAL A 307 27.27 1.08 -7.59
CA VAL A 307 26.60 0.08 -6.77
C VAL A 307 26.46 -1.22 -7.55
N ARG A 308 26.75 -2.34 -6.90
CA ARG A 308 26.48 -3.69 -7.40
C ARG A 308 25.23 -4.22 -6.73
N LEU A 309 24.20 -4.42 -7.53
CA LEU A 309 22.94 -5.01 -7.09
C LEU A 309 23.01 -6.55 -7.18
N PRO A 310 22.31 -7.30 -6.31
CA PRO A 310 22.28 -8.76 -6.36
C PRO A 310 21.85 -9.32 -7.71
N ALA A 311 22.56 -10.36 -8.17
CA ALA A 311 22.23 -11.08 -9.40
C ALA A 311 21.28 -12.25 -9.09
N ASN A 312 19.98 -11.98 -9.12
CA ASN A 312 18.94 -12.97 -8.76
C ASN A 312 18.61 -13.94 -9.92
N GLU A 313 18.75 -13.48 -11.18
CA GLU A 313 18.48 -14.28 -12.37
C GLU A 313 19.33 -13.84 -13.58
N PRO A 314 19.45 -14.69 -14.63
CA PRO A 314 20.07 -14.28 -15.90
C PRO A 314 19.29 -13.12 -16.53
N GLY A 315 19.98 -12.01 -16.82
CA GLY A 315 19.35 -10.77 -17.30
C GLY A 315 19.14 -10.70 -18.81
N SER A 316 19.55 -11.70 -19.59
CA SER A 316 19.33 -11.70 -21.04
C SER A 316 19.34 -13.10 -21.63
N SER A 317 18.41 -13.35 -22.55
CA SER A 317 18.37 -14.57 -23.36
C SER A 317 19.47 -14.65 -24.42
N ILE A 318 20.11 -13.53 -24.78
CA ILE A 318 21.07 -13.45 -25.90
C ILE A 318 22.45 -12.90 -25.50
N MET A 319 22.57 -12.21 -24.37
CA MET A 319 23.85 -11.67 -23.86
C MET A 319 24.31 -12.47 -22.63
N PRO A 320 25.13 -13.53 -22.80
CA PRO A 320 25.63 -14.30 -21.68
C PRO A 320 26.34 -13.43 -20.64
N GLY A 321 26.02 -13.63 -19.36
CA GLY A 321 26.62 -12.90 -18.25
C GLY A 321 26.00 -11.52 -17.94
N LYS A 322 25.03 -11.04 -18.72
CA LYS A 322 24.29 -9.81 -18.39
C LYS A 322 23.33 -10.06 -17.23
N VAL A 323 23.33 -9.16 -16.25
CA VAL A 323 22.41 -9.12 -15.10
C VAL A 323 21.73 -7.76 -15.10
N ASN A 324 20.41 -7.72 -14.88
CA ASN A 324 19.61 -6.48 -14.90
C ASN A 324 19.14 -6.12 -13.48
N PRO A 325 18.82 -4.84 -13.20
CA PRO A 325 18.27 -4.40 -11.93
C PRO A 325 16.75 -4.68 -11.84
N THR A 326 16.34 -5.93 -12.00
CA THR A 326 14.92 -6.35 -12.14
C THR A 326 14.05 -6.01 -10.93
N GLN A 327 14.62 -6.02 -9.72
CA GLN A 327 13.91 -5.60 -8.51
C GLN A 327 13.57 -4.09 -8.55
N CYS A 328 14.46 -3.26 -9.09
CA CYS A 328 14.17 -1.83 -9.32
C CYS A 328 13.08 -1.66 -10.41
N GLU A 329 13.12 -2.46 -11.46
CA GLU A 329 12.11 -2.45 -12.52
C GLU A 329 10.72 -2.80 -11.96
N ALA A 330 10.61 -3.91 -11.22
CA ALA A 330 9.36 -4.32 -10.58
C ALA A 330 8.82 -3.27 -9.60
N LEU A 331 9.69 -2.71 -8.73
CA LEU A 331 9.31 -1.65 -7.78
C LEU A 331 8.81 -0.38 -8.49
N SER A 332 9.43 -0.01 -9.61
CA SER A 332 8.98 1.14 -10.40
C SER A 332 7.63 0.89 -11.10
N MET A 333 7.41 -0.31 -11.65
CA MET A 333 6.14 -0.65 -12.31
C MET A 333 4.97 -0.68 -11.32
N LEU A 334 5.15 -1.28 -10.14
CA LEU A 334 4.08 -1.31 -9.13
C LEU A 334 3.79 0.10 -8.60
N ALA A 335 4.80 0.98 -8.51
CA ALA A 335 4.58 2.38 -8.13
C ALA A 335 3.70 3.09 -9.18
N CYS A 336 3.96 2.91 -10.48
CA CYS A 336 3.08 3.42 -11.54
C CYS A 336 1.63 2.93 -11.38
N GLN A 337 1.44 1.65 -11.08
CA GLN A 337 0.10 1.08 -10.87
C GLN A 337 -0.61 1.74 -9.68
N VAL A 338 0.09 1.95 -8.56
CA VAL A 338 -0.47 2.63 -7.37
C VAL A 338 -0.89 4.06 -7.69
N LEU A 339 -0.11 4.79 -8.50
CA LEU A 339 -0.49 6.14 -8.95
C LEU A 339 -1.76 6.12 -9.82
N GLY A 340 -1.90 5.13 -10.71
CA GLY A 340 -3.11 4.94 -11.50
C GLY A 340 -4.33 4.55 -10.66
N ASN A 341 -4.12 3.73 -9.64
CA ASN A 341 -5.15 3.34 -8.68
C ASN A 341 -5.63 4.56 -7.88
N ASP A 342 -4.73 5.45 -7.44
CA ASP A 342 -5.09 6.69 -6.75
C ASP A 342 -5.98 7.59 -7.61
N ALA A 343 -5.63 7.76 -8.89
CA ALA A 343 -6.45 8.53 -9.82
C ALA A 343 -7.86 7.91 -9.98
N THR A 344 -7.93 6.59 -10.06
CA THR A 344 -9.21 5.85 -10.14
C THR A 344 -10.05 6.04 -8.88
N ILE A 345 -9.44 5.92 -7.70
CA ILE A 345 -10.11 6.10 -6.41
C ILE A 345 -10.62 7.54 -6.27
N ALA A 346 -9.77 8.54 -6.58
CA ALA A 346 -10.14 9.95 -6.50
C ALA A 346 -11.35 10.25 -7.42
N PHE A 347 -11.33 9.74 -8.64
CA PHE A 347 -12.46 9.89 -9.55
C PHE A 347 -13.71 9.21 -8.99
N ALA A 348 -13.64 7.94 -8.62
CA ALA A 348 -14.77 7.19 -8.06
C ALA A 348 -15.38 7.84 -6.79
N ALA A 349 -14.54 8.34 -5.89
CA ALA A 349 -14.97 9.02 -4.67
C ALA A 349 -15.73 10.31 -4.96
N SER A 350 -15.39 11.03 -6.04
CA SER A 350 -16.09 12.26 -6.46
C SER A 350 -17.50 12.02 -7.01
N GLN A 351 -17.86 10.77 -7.34
CA GLN A 351 -19.13 10.43 -8.00
C GLN A 351 -20.28 10.11 -7.02
N GLY A 352 -20.20 10.60 -5.77
CA GLY A 352 -21.27 10.47 -4.80
C GLY A 352 -22.54 11.19 -5.25
N HIS A 353 -23.71 10.55 -5.12
CA HIS A 353 -25.00 11.16 -5.45
C HIS A 353 -25.94 11.04 -4.24
N LEU A 354 -26.36 12.20 -3.71
CA LEU A 354 -27.30 12.27 -2.60
C LEU A 354 -26.82 11.42 -1.40
N GLN A 355 -27.61 10.46 -0.92
CA GLN A 355 -27.34 9.68 0.30
C GLN A 355 -26.34 8.53 0.13
N LEU A 356 -25.83 8.25 -1.09
CA LEU A 356 -24.96 7.08 -1.30
C LEU A 356 -23.94 7.29 -2.43
N ASN A 357 -22.67 7.04 -2.15
CA ASN A 357 -21.69 6.79 -3.21
C ASN A 357 -21.81 5.33 -3.67
N VAL A 358 -22.06 5.11 -4.96
CA VAL A 358 -22.25 3.79 -5.59
C VAL A 358 -21.04 3.36 -6.42
N PHE A 359 -19.83 3.74 -6.00
CA PHE A 359 -18.57 3.28 -6.57
C PHE A 359 -17.74 2.51 -5.52
N LYS A 360 -18.40 1.96 -4.50
CA LYS A 360 -17.74 1.31 -3.35
C LYS A 360 -16.83 0.14 -3.76
N PRO A 361 -17.26 -0.81 -4.62
CA PRO A 361 -16.40 -1.92 -5.05
C PRO A 361 -15.10 -1.50 -5.73
N VAL A 362 -15.14 -0.52 -6.64
CA VAL A 362 -13.95 -0.09 -7.38
C VAL A 362 -12.98 0.67 -6.48
N ILE A 363 -13.48 1.44 -5.50
CA ILE A 363 -12.65 2.12 -4.49
C ILE A 363 -11.85 1.09 -3.69
N ILE A 364 -12.53 0.13 -3.07
CA ILE A 364 -11.86 -0.82 -2.18
C ILE A 364 -10.97 -1.81 -2.94
N HIS A 365 -11.35 -2.20 -4.16
CA HIS A 365 -10.51 -3.05 -5.01
C HIS A 365 -9.15 -2.40 -5.30
N ASN A 366 -9.16 -1.16 -5.79
CA ASN A 366 -7.94 -0.43 -6.11
C ASN A 366 -7.11 -0.15 -4.85
N LEU A 367 -7.76 0.19 -3.74
CA LEU A 367 -7.08 0.49 -2.48
C LEU A 367 -6.35 -0.75 -1.94
N LEU A 368 -7.04 -1.91 -1.86
CA LEU A 368 -6.42 -3.15 -1.40
C LEU A 368 -5.34 -3.66 -2.36
N GLN A 369 -5.52 -3.48 -3.67
CA GLN A 369 -4.46 -3.80 -4.63
C GLN A 369 -3.22 -2.93 -4.38
N SER A 370 -3.38 -1.62 -4.17
CA SER A 370 -2.26 -0.73 -3.87
C SER A 370 -1.55 -1.12 -2.58
N ILE A 371 -2.29 -1.40 -1.50
CA ILE A 371 -1.71 -1.82 -0.22
C ILE A 371 -0.88 -3.10 -0.40
N ARG A 372 -1.40 -4.11 -1.08
CA ARG A 372 -0.69 -5.36 -1.35
C ARG A 372 0.56 -5.14 -2.20
N LEU A 373 0.44 -4.41 -3.32
CA LEU A 373 1.58 -4.14 -4.20
C LEU A 373 2.71 -3.40 -3.48
N LEU A 374 2.37 -2.41 -2.64
CA LEU A 374 3.35 -1.67 -1.85
C LEU A 374 4.01 -2.56 -0.79
N ALA A 375 3.22 -3.36 -0.06
CA ALA A 375 3.74 -4.23 0.98
C ALA A 375 4.67 -5.30 0.39
N ASP A 376 4.25 -5.98 -0.68
CA ASP A 376 5.04 -7.00 -1.34
C ASP A 376 6.27 -6.39 -2.03
N GLY A 377 6.13 -5.21 -2.63
CA GLY A 377 7.22 -4.45 -3.22
C GLY A 377 8.30 -4.09 -2.20
N CYS A 378 7.92 -3.56 -1.04
CA CYS A 378 8.86 -3.23 0.03
C CYS A 378 9.60 -4.47 0.54
N ARG A 379 8.90 -5.57 0.81
CA ARG A 379 9.50 -6.83 1.29
C ARG A 379 10.47 -7.41 0.27
N ASN A 380 10.03 -7.59 -0.97
CA ASN A 380 10.86 -8.19 -2.02
C ASN A 380 12.07 -7.31 -2.34
N PHE A 381 11.89 -5.98 -2.41
CA PHE A 381 13.00 -5.07 -2.68
C PHE A 381 14.03 -5.09 -1.55
N ASN A 382 13.58 -5.15 -0.29
CA ASN A 382 14.50 -5.29 0.83
C ASN A 382 15.30 -6.61 0.73
N GLN A 383 14.60 -7.73 0.58
CA GLN A 383 15.20 -9.06 0.58
C GLN A 383 16.12 -9.32 -0.60
N HIS A 384 15.71 -8.93 -1.81
CA HIS A 384 16.36 -9.30 -3.07
C HIS A 384 17.20 -8.18 -3.70
N CYS A 385 17.21 -6.99 -3.10
CA CYS A 385 18.01 -5.86 -3.58
C CYS A 385 18.85 -5.25 -2.45
N ILE A 386 18.20 -4.69 -1.42
CA ILE A 386 18.90 -3.91 -0.37
C ILE A 386 19.81 -4.77 0.50
N ALA A 387 19.37 -5.96 0.91
CA ALA A 387 20.14 -6.82 1.82
C ALA A 387 21.51 -7.24 1.23
N GLY A 388 21.57 -7.48 -0.08
CA GLY A 388 22.79 -7.89 -0.79
C GLY A 388 23.46 -6.79 -1.61
N MET A 389 23.05 -5.53 -1.45
CA MET A 389 23.63 -4.40 -2.17
C MET A 389 25.06 -4.14 -1.69
N GLU A 390 25.99 -3.98 -2.64
CA GLU A 390 27.41 -3.69 -2.37
C GLU A 390 27.86 -2.43 -3.11
N PRO A 391 28.34 -1.37 -2.43
CA PRO A 391 28.95 -0.24 -3.12
C PRO A 391 30.35 -0.57 -3.64
N ASP A 392 30.70 -0.04 -4.82
CA ASP A 392 32.06 -0.11 -5.38
C ASP A 392 32.86 1.12 -4.96
N ALA A 393 33.52 1.02 -3.80
CA ALA A 393 34.29 2.11 -3.22
C ALA A 393 35.39 2.64 -4.17
N ARG A 394 35.96 1.78 -5.02
CA ARG A 394 37.00 2.20 -5.97
C ARG A 394 36.39 3.04 -7.09
N GLN A 395 35.23 2.62 -7.61
CA GLN A 395 34.54 3.37 -8.65
C GLN A 395 34.03 4.72 -8.12
N MET A 396 33.46 4.74 -6.91
CA MET A 396 33.02 5.98 -6.25
C MET A 396 34.17 6.97 -6.05
N ALA A 397 35.33 6.49 -5.57
CA ALA A 397 36.53 7.32 -5.43
C ALA A 397 37.05 7.82 -6.79
N ALA A 398 37.07 6.96 -7.82
CA ALA A 398 37.51 7.36 -9.16
C ALA A 398 36.62 8.44 -9.79
N HIS A 399 35.31 8.38 -9.60
CA HIS A 399 34.40 9.45 -10.02
C HIS A 399 34.66 10.76 -9.27
N LEU A 400 34.87 10.67 -7.95
CA LEU A 400 35.15 11.82 -7.11
C LEU A 400 36.46 12.53 -7.51
N GLU A 401 37.53 11.76 -7.74
CA GLU A 401 38.85 12.28 -8.13
C GLU A 401 38.85 12.96 -9.50
N ARG A 402 38.05 12.45 -10.44
CA ARG A 402 37.88 13.05 -11.79
C ARG A 402 36.93 14.24 -11.79
N GLY A 403 36.07 14.35 -10.78
CA GLY A 403 35.07 15.39 -10.68
C GLY A 403 35.69 16.78 -10.53
N LEU A 404 35.28 17.71 -11.38
CA LEU A 404 35.78 19.09 -11.35
C LEU A 404 35.15 19.94 -10.24
N MET A 405 34.12 19.43 -9.55
CA MET A 405 33.36 20.20 -8.56
C MET A 405 33.99 20.23 -7.16
N LEU A 406 35.07 19.48 -6.93
CA LEU A 406 35.92 19.67 -5.73
C LEU A 406 36.52 21.09 -5.67
N VAL A 407 36.60 21.78 -6.81
CA VAL A 407 37.02 23.18 -6.92
C VAL A 407 36.20 24.12 -6.04
N THR A 408 34.97 23.75 -5.68
CA THR A 408 34.09 24.56 -4.83
C THR A 408 34.68 24.80 -3.43
N ALA A 409 35.53 23.90 -2.94
CA ALA A 409 36.28 24.10 -1.69
C ALA A 409 37.18 25.35 -1.74
N LEU A 410 37.67 25.71 -2.94
CA LEU A 410 38.56 26.85 -3.14
C LEU A 410 37.85 28.19 -3.05
N ASN A 411 36.51 28.24 -3.18
CA ASN A 411 35.76 29.50 -3.25
C ASN A 411 36.04 30.42 -2.05
N ARG A 412 36.18 29.86 -0.84
CA ARG A 412 36.45 30.62 0.39
C ARG A 412 37.90 31.12 0.50
N HIS A 413 38.81 30.57 -0.29
CA HIS A 413 40.24 30.88 -0.26
C HIS A 413 40.65 31.84 -1.38
N ILE A 414 40.11 31.65 -2.58
CA ILE A 414 40.52 32.40 -3.78
C ILE A 414 39.37 33.13 -4.49
N GLY A 415 38.13 32.98 -4.01
CA GLY A 415 36.94 33.56 -4.64
C GLY A 415 36.39 32.71 -5.80
N TYR A 416 35.10 32.92 -6.10
CA TYR A 416 34.38 32.15 -7.11
C TYR A 416 35.00 32.27 -8.52
N ASP A 417 35.37 33.47 -8.96
CA ASP A 417 35.84 33.68 -10.34
C ASP A 417 37.13 32.92 -10.63
N LYS A 418 38.08 32.90 -9.68
CA LYS A 418 39.34 32.14 -9.81
C LYS A 418 39.09 30.64 -9.77
N ALA A 419 38.21 30.16 -8.89
CA ALA A 419 37.83 28.75 -8.84
C ALA A 419 37.15 28.31 -10.16
N ALA A 420 36.27 29.14 -10.72
CA ALA A 420 35.62 28.88 -12.00
C ALA A 420 36.61 28.83 -13.16
N GLU A 421 37.64 29.67 -13.16
CA GLU A 421 38.71 29.64 -14.15
C GLU A 421 39.55 28.35 -14.07
N ILE A 422 39.88 27.90 -12.85
CA ILE A 422 40.55 26.60 -12.63
C ILE A 422 39.72 25.47 -13.25
N ALA A 423 38.42 25.40 -12.94
CA ALA A 423 37.54 24.35 -13.46
C ALA A 423 37.42 24.38 -14.99
N LYS A 424 37.29 25.58 -15.59
CA LYS A 424 37.23 25.75 -17.04
C LYS A 424 38.52 25.32 -17.72
N LYS A 425 39.67 25.69 -17.16
CA LYS A 425 40.98 25.29 -17.68
C LYS A 425 41.18 23.77 -17.56
N ALA A 426 40.87 23.21 -16.39
CA ALA A 426 40.94 21.76 -16.15
C ALA A 426 40.12 20.98 -17.19
N TYR A 427 38.89 21.42 -17.44
CA TYR A 427 38.03 20.81 -18.46
C TYR A 427 38.57 20.99 -19.90
N ALA A 428 38.96 22.21 -20.27
CA ALA A 428 39.37 22.53 -21.64
C ALA A 428 40.69 21.84 -22.04
N GLU A 429 41.57 21.58 -21.08
CA GLU A 429 42.91 21.03 -21.30
C GLU A 429 43.06 19.58 -20.82
N ASP A 430 41.98 18.92 -20.37
CA ASP A 430 41.99 17.57 -19.80
C ASP A 430 43.00 17.40 -18.65
N LEU A 431 43.01 18.38 -17.73
CA LEU A 431 43.88 18.41 -16.56
C LEU A 431 43.09 18.10 -15.28
N SER A 432 43.78 17.62 -14.25
CA SER A 432 43.23 17.66 -12.89
C SER A 432 43.06 19.10 -12.39
N LEU A 433 42.18 19.29 -11.41
CA LEU A 433 42.04 20.58 -10.73
C LEU A 433 43.35 21.08 -10.14
N ARG A 434 44.17 20.15 -9.61
CA ARG A 434 45.49 20.47 -9.05
C ARG A 434 46.41 21.04 -10.12
N GLU A 435 46.54 20.36 -11.25
CA GLU A 435 47.41 20.79 -12.35
C GLU A 435 46.96 22.15 -12.90
N ALA A 436 45.67 22.35 -13.12
CA ALA A 436 45.13 23.63 -13.59
C ALA A 436 45.38 24.77 -12.59
N ALA A 437 45.16 24.53 -11.29
CA ALA A 437 45.37 25.52 -10.23
C ALA A 437 46.84 25.94 -10.08
N LEU A 438 47.77 24.99 -10.19
CA LEU A 438 49.21 25.24 -10.17
C LEU A 438 49.67 26.01 -11.41
N GLN A 439 49.18 25.65 -12.61
CA GLN A 439 49.51 26.35 -13.85
C GLN A 439 49.02 27.80 -13.88
N LEU A 440 47.84 28.08 -13.32
CA LEU A 440 47.30 29.43 -13.18
C LEU A 440 48.01 30.25 -12.08
N GLY A 441 48.81 29.60 -11.23
CA GLY A 441 49.52 30.25 -10.13
C GLY A 441 48.58 30.76 -9.02
N TYR A 442 47.36 30.22 -8.92
CA TYR A 442 46.36 30.66 -7.94
C TYR A 442 46.58 30.07 -6.54
N LEU A 443 47.29 28.96 -6.44
CA LEU A 443 47.66 28.30 -5.19
C LEU A 443 48.82 27.31 -5.43
N ASN A 444 49.51 26.90 -4.36
CA ASN A 444 50.58 25.91 -4.39
C ASN A 444 50.10 24.50 -3.95
N ASN A 445 50.97 23.48 -4.01
CA ASN A 445 50.61 22.11 -3.65
C ASN A 445 50.12 21.97 -2.19
N GLU A 446 50.81 22.61 -1.24
CA GLU A 446 50.47 22.56 0.18
C GLU A 446 49.09 23.16 0.44
N GLN A 447 48.76 24.26 -0.24
CA GLN A 447 47.45 24.89 -0.20
C GLN A 447 46.38 23.99 -0.82
N PHE A 448 46.65 23.33 -1.95
CA PHE A 448 45.68 22.40 -2.54
C PHE A 448 45.38 21.23 -1.59
N ASP A 449 46.42 20.62 -1.01
CA ASP A 449 46.29 19.51 -0.06
C ASP A 449 45.52 19.90 1.20
N ALA A 450 45.74 21.13 1.68
CA ALA A 450 45.06 21.66 2.85
C ALA A 450 43.59 22.03 2.57
N TRP A 451 43.28 22.58 1.40
CA TRP A 451 41.98 23.17 1.11
C TRP A 451 41.00 22.21 0.41
N VAL A 452 41.50 21.25 -0.37
CA VAL A 452 40.65 20.33 -1.15
C VAL A 452 40.67 18.95 -0.53
N ARG A 453 39.90 18.79 0.55
CA ARG A 453 39.72 17.52 1.28
C ARG A 453 38.26 17.08 1.20
N PRO A 454 37.88 16.11 0.34
CA PRO A 454 36.48 15.70 0.17
C PRO A 454 35.76 15.32 1.47
N GLN A 455 36.48 14.70 2.40
CA GLN A 455 35.99 14.33 3.73
C GLN A 455 35.60 15.54 4.61
N ASP A 456 36.17 16.72 4.36
CA ASP A 456 35.84 17.95 5.09
C ASP A 456 34.74 18.76 4.38
N MET A 457 34.24 18.28 3.23
CA MET A 457 33.19 18.93 2.44
C MET A 457 31.79 18.33 2.70
N LEU A 458 31.63 17.59 3.79
CA LEU A 458 30.44 16.78 4.09
C LEU A 458 29.49 17.40 5.12
N GLU A 459 29.86 18.54 5.71
CA GLU A 459 29.10 19.25 6.74
C GLU A 459 29.24 20.78 6.61
N SER A 460 28.40 21.51 7.35
CA SER A 460 28.53 22.97 7.45
C SER A 460 29.88 23.35 8.07
N GLY A 461 30.61 24.27 7.43
CA GLY A 461 31.88 24.75 7.97
C GLY A 461 31.74 25.39 9.36
N GLN A 462 32.72 25.19 10.23
CA GLN A 462 32.72 25.74 11.60
C GLN A 462 32.82 27.28 11.68
N HIS A 463 33.17 27.94 10.56
CA HIS A 463 33.15 29.39 10.43
C HIS A 463 32.45 29.78 9.12
N GLY A 464 31.46 30.66 9.24
CA GLY A 464 30.69 31.26 8.14
C GLY A 464 31.49 32.31 7.39
#